data_AF-A0A936ELT7-F1
#
_entry.id   AF-A0A936ELT7-F1
#
_cell.length_a   1.000
_cell.length_b   1.000
_cell.length_c   1.000
_cell.angle_alpha   90.00
_cell.angle_beta   90.00
_cell.angle_gamma   90.00
#
_symmetry.space_group_name_H-M   'P 1'
#
loop_
_entity.id
_entity.type
_entity.pdbx_description
1 polymer ?
#
loop_
_entity_poly.entity_id
_entity_poly.type
_entity_poly.pdbx_seq_one_letter_code
_entity_poly.pdbx_strand_id
1 'polypeptide(L)'
;MIILSLPVLIQPQLAGFFLLYQNTTPFTSHIYNNTVTGNSLTGTSGSLYCLYPSGAVVNEGKIYGNTITGNTKTGTGTMYCLYNSPGATSTNDIYSNTISGNSGTGTINGIYQNGGLVTNIYRNQVFNQSSSGATGIVYGMTVAAGPLTTNIYNNFISDLKSPAGDAAADGVRGINITSTTANSAINLDYNTIYLNASSSRSQLQCRWGISYLQCYCNKCFAYDEK
;
A
#
# COMPACT_ATOMS: atom_id res chain seq x y z
N MET A 1 16.24 14.56 10.41
CA MET A 1 16.48 14.13 9.01
C MET A 1 17.44 12.95 9.05
N ILE A 2 16.92 11.72 9.04
CA ILE A 2 17.75 10.52 8.92
C ILE A 2 17.82 10.23 7.42
N ILE A 3 18.93 10.61 6.77
CA ILE A 3 19.28 10.12 5.44
C ILE A 3 20.07 8.84 5.69
N LEU A 4 19.45 7.68 5.51
CA LEU A 4 20.18 6.41 5.47
C LEU A 4 20.84 6.29 4.09
N SER A 5 22.08 6.77 3.97
CA SER A 5 22.97 6.51 2.82
C SER A 5 24.21 5.72 3.26
N LEU A 6 24.02 4.73 4.14
CA LEU A 6 25.05 3.80 4.57
C LEU A 6 24.56 2.36 4.37
N PRO A 7 25.45 1.40 4.06
CA PRO A 7 25.05 0.03 3.73
C PRO A 7 24.26 -0.57 4.89
N VAL A 8 22.96 -0.75 4.67
CA VAL A 8 22.02 -1.31 5.65
C VAL A 8 22.44 -2.76 5.94
N LEU A 9 22.55 -3.07 7.22
CA LEU A 9 22.76 -4.43 7.72
C LEU A 9 21.61 -5.31 7.23
N ILE A 10 21.88 -6.12 6.21
CA ILE A 10 20.97 -7.13 5.66
C ILE A 10 20.73 -8.16 6.76
N GLN A 11 19.53 -8.19 7.34
CA GLN A 11 19.08 -9.32 8.14
C GLN A 11 18.24 -10.22 7.22
N PRO A 12 18.82 -11.29 6.63
CA PRO A 12 18.03 -12.25 5.87
C PRO A 12 17.26 -13.12 6.86
N GLN A 13 16.05 -12.71 7.23
CA GLN A 13 15.08 -13.64 7.81
C GLN A 13 14.15 -14.07 6.68
N LEU A 14 14.28 -15.35 6.32
CA LEU A 14 13.67 -16.23 5.30
C LEU A 14 12.29 -15.91 4.64
N ALA A 15 11.71 -14.71 4.70
CA ALA A 15 10.47 -14.37 3.99
C ALA A 15 10.39 -12.93 3.44
N GLY A 16 11.31 -12.01 3.78
CA GLY A 16 11.31 -10.67 3.20
C GLY A 16 12.50 -9.78 3.60
N PHE A 17 12.66 -8.68 2.88
CA PHE A 17 13.66 -7.64 3.11
C PHE A 17 12.97 -6.38 3.62
N PHE A 18 13.45 -5.83 4.74
CA PHE A 18 12.84 -4.68 5.40
C PHE A 18 13.80 -3.49 5.36
N LEU A 19 13.35 -2.33 4.88
CA LEU A 19 14.15 -1.10 4.84
C LEU A 19 13.99 -0.27 6.12
N LEU A 20 12.75 0.14 6.43
CA LEU A 20 12.41 0.78 7.71
C LEU A 20 11.41 -0.10 8.46
N TYR A 21 11.79 -0.58 9.65
CA TYR A 21 11.01 -1.56 10.41
C TYR A 21 10.82 -1.11 11.86
N GLN A 22 9.57 -1.16 12.33
CA GLN A 22 9.22 -0.89 13.73
C GLN A 22 8.36 -2.06 14.24
N ASN A 23 8.85 -2.79 15.24
CA ASN A 23 8.21 -4.01 15.76
C ASN A 23 8.06 -4.05 17.29
N THR A 24 8.33 -2.93 17.95
CA THR A 24 8.20 -2.79 19.39
C THR A 24 6.77 -2.42 19.77
N THR A 25 6.44 -2.52 21.06
CA THR A 25 5.12 -2.10 21.56
C THR A 25 5.19 -0.83 22.41
N PRO A 26 5.48 0.34 21.81
CA PRO A 26 5.59 1.57 22.56
C PRO A 26 4.20 2.12 22.94
N PHE A 27 4.21 3.04 23.90
CA PHE A 27 3.01 3.83 24.21
C PHE A 27 2.63 4.75 23.03
N THR A 28 3.63 5.38 22.41
CA THR A 28 3.50 6.25 21.24
C THR A 28 4.55 5.87 20.20
N SER A 29 4.18 5.86 18.92
CA SER A 29 5.10 5.58 17.80
C SER A 29 4.86 6.56 16.66
N HIS A 30 5.85 7.39 16.35
CA HIS A 30 5.77 8.29 15.20
C HIS A 30 6.88 7.95 14.19
N ILE A 31 6.48 7.58 12.98
CA ILE A 31 7.38 7.31 11.87
C ILE A 31 7.14 8.39 10.82
N TYR A 32 8.02 9.40 10.77
CA TYR A 32 7.75 10.58 9.97
C TYR A 32 8.96 11.21 9.31
N ASN A 33 8.73 11.90 8.19
CA ASN A 33 9.73 12.63 7.42
C ASN A 33 10.95 11.77 7.01
N ASN A 34 10.74 10.46 6.78
CA ASN A 34 11.75 9.56 6.26
C ASN A 34 11.72 9.56 4.73
N THR A 35 12.88 9.34 4.11
CA THR A 35 12.98 9.10 2.66
C THR A 35 13.54 7.70 2.43
N VAL A 36 12.76 6.86 1.74
CA VAL A 36 13.16 5.50 1.34
C VAL A 36 13.23 5.46 -0.17
N THR A 37 14.45 5.54 -0.73
CA THR A 37 14.63 5.70 -2.17
C THR A 37 15.78 4.89 -2.76
N GLY A 38 15.62 4.47 -4.01
CA GLY A 38 16.70 3.86 -4.80
C GLY A 38 17.12 2.45 -4.36
N ASN A 39 16.32 1.78 -3.54
CA ASN A 39 16.63 0.42 -3.08
C ASN A 39 16.19 -0.62 -4.12
N SER A 40 16.94 -1.70 -4.26
CA SER A 40 16.63 -2.78 -5.19
C SER A 40 16.75 -4.15 -4.53
N LEU A 41 15.68 -4.94 -4.60
CA LEU A 41 15.71 -6.36 -4.25
C LEU A 41 15.52 -7.19 -5.52
N THR A 42 16.52 -7.99 -5.88
CA THR A 42 16.56 -8.72 -7.15
C THR A 42 16.20 -10.20 -7.05
N GLY A 43 15.96 -10.71 -5.84
CA GLY A 43 15.64 -12.11 -5.61
C GLY A 43 14.30 -12.55 -6.23
N THR A 44 14.27 -13.76 -6.80
CA THR A 44 13.08 -14.32 -7.46
C THR A 44 11.86 -14.38 -6.53
N SER A 45 12.06 -14.77 -5.26
CA SER A 45 11.04 -14.85 -4.21
C SER A 45 11.34 -13.89 -3.04
N GLY A 46 10.39 -13.75 -2.11
CA GLY A 46 10.51 -12.86 -0.94
C GLY A 46 9.93 -11.47 -1.17
N SER A 47 9.40 -10.86 -0.12
CA SER A 47 8.77 -9.53 -0.21
C SER A 47 9.77 -8.41 0.08
N LEU A 48 9.61 -7.25 -0.59
CA LEU A 48 10.29 -6.01 -0.23
C LEU A 48 9.34 -5.15 0.59
N TYR A 49 9.73 -4.80 1.82
CA TYR A 49 8.99 -3.90 2.69
C TYR A 49 9.77 -2.59 2.84
N CYS A 50 9.28 -1.50 2.24
CA CYS A 50 9.99 -0.23 2.31
C CYS A 50 9.78 0.46 3.67
N LEU A 51 8.55 0.46 4.17
CA LEU A 51 8.21 0.96 5.50
C LEU A 51 7.22 -0.01 6.16
N TYR A 52 7.62 -0.60 7.28
CA TYR A 52 6.88 -1.66 7.97
C TYR A 52 6.72 -1.37 9.48
N PRO A 53 5.65 -0.68 9.89
CA PRO A 53 5.18 -0.66 11.27
C PRO A 53 4.36 -1.93 11.54
N SER A 54 4.96 -2.88 12.25
CA SER A 54 4.31 -4.11 12.74
C SER A 54 4.03 -4.09 14.24
N GLY A 55 4.70 -3.20 14.97
CA GLY A 55 4.55 -3.08 16.41
C GLY A 55 3.15 -2.63 16.83
N ALA A 56 2.65 -3.13 17.97
CA ALA A 56 1.43 -2.59 18.55
C ALA A 56 1.70 -1.21 19.16
N VAL A 57 0.75 -0.28 19.10
CA VAL A 57 0.88 1.04 19.73
C VAL A 57 -0.26 1.24 20.69
N VAL A 58 0.04 1.51 21.96
CA VAL A 58 -0.99 1.50 23.02
C VAL A 58 -1.88 2.74 22.94
N ASN A 59 -1.32 3.90 22.63
CA ASN A 59 -2.04 5.17 22.66
C ASN A 59 -2.10 5.84 21.29
N GLU A 60 -0.94 6.15 20.69
CA GLU A 60 -0.91 6.95 19.46
C GLU A 60 0.15 6.48 18.46
N GLY A 61 -0.28 5.89 17.35
CA GLY A 61 0.57 5.59 16.19
C GLY A 61 0.38 6.62 15.07
N LYS A 62 1.47 7.22 14.57
CA LYS A 62 1.42 8.14 13.43
C LYS A 62 2.49 7.80 12.40
N ILE A 63 2.10 7.70 11.15
CA ILE A 63 2.99 7.43 10.02
C ILE A 63 2.75 8.52 8.97
N TYR A 64 3.63 9.53 8.91
CA TYR A 64 3.33 10.71 8.11
C TYR A 64 4.52 11.43 7.48
N GLY A 65 4.27 12.13 6.37
CA GLY A 65 5.33 12.91 5.70
C GLY A 65 6.48 12.06 5.16
N ASN A 66 6.32 10.74 5.05
CA ASN A 66 7.36 9.87 4.50
C ASN A 66 7.29 9.87 2.97
N THR A 67 8.46 9.78 2.33
CA THR A 67 8.60 9.67 0.88
C THR A 67 9.20 8.32 0.54
N ILE A 68 8.48 7.48 -0.21
CA ILE A 68 8.92 6.16 -0.66
C ILE A 68 8.92 6.14 -2.18
N THR A 69 10.10 6.22 -2.80
CA THR A 69 10.21 6.46 -4.23
C THR A 69 11.36 5.74 -4.91
N GLY A 70 11.20 5.36 -6.18
CA GLY A 70 12.31 4.79 -6.97
C GLY A 70 12.86 3.46 -6.44
N ASN A 71 12.10 2.73 -5.62
CA ASN A 71 12.50 1.39 -5.16
C ASN A 71 12.08 0.34 -6.19
N THR A 72 12.86 -0.75 -6.30
CA THR A 72 12.67 -1.80 -7.31
C THR A 72 12.61 -3.20 -6.70
N LYS A 73 11.63 -4.01 -7.11
CA LYS A 73 11.53 -5.44 -6.79
C LYS A 73 11.40 -6.27 -8.06
N THR A 74 12.50 -6.84 -8.53
CA THR A 74 12.45 -7.83 -9.63
C THR A 74 12.17 -9.23 -9.06
N GLY A 75 11.68 -10.14 -9.89
CA GLY A 75 11.12 -11.43 -9.45
C GLY A 75 9.62 -11.37 -9.12
N THR A 76 9.05 -12.48 -8.67
CA THR A 76 7.59 -12.63 -8.47
C THR A 76 7.10 -12.19 -7.09
N GLY A 77 8.01 -11.97 -6.13
CA GLY A 77 7.66 -11.52 -4.78
C GLY A 77 7.07 -10.10 -4.72
N THR A 78 6.26 -9.85 -3.68
CA THR A 78 5.51 -8.59 -3.51
C THR A 78 6.40 -7.44 -3.04
N MET A 79 6.17 -6.23 -3.55
CA MET A 79 6.63 -4.99 -2.94
C MET A 79 5.50 -4.37 -2.12
N TYR A 80 5.78 -4.09 -0.85
CA TYR A 80 4.96 -3.24 -0.01
C TYR A 80 5.72 -1.93 0.24
N CYS A 81 5.23 -0.83 -0.33
CA CYS A 81 5.86 0.47 -0.10
C CYS A 81 5.62 0.89 1.35
N LEU A 82 4.37 0.88 1.80
CA LEU A 82 4.00 1.06 3.20
C LEU A 82 3.14 -0.13 3.64
N TYR A 83 3.66 -0.97 4.52
CA TYR A 83 2.96 -2.13 5.08
C TYR A 83 2.60 -1.92 6.54
N ASN A 84 1.44 -1.35 6.83
CA ASN A 84 0.97 -1.19 8.21
C ASN A 84 0.30 -2.49 8.70
N SER A 85 0.92 -3.18 9.66
CA SER A 85 0.40 -4.41 10.26
C SER A 85 0.51 -4.41 11.79
N PRO A 86 -0.01 -3.39 12.49
CA PRO A 86 0.13 -3.26 13.93
C PRO A 86 -0.81 -4.23 14.67
N GLY A 87 -0.55 -4.44 15.97
CA GLY A 87 -1.40 -5.27 16.81
C GLY A 87 -2.83 -4.74 16.94
N ALA A 88 -3.79 -5.63 17.21
CA ALA A 88 -5.24 -5.38 17.20
C ALA A 88 -5.76 -4.31 18.18
N THR A 89 -4.93 -3.82 19.10
CA THR A 89 -5.27 -2.74 20.04
C THR A 89 -4.87 -1.36 19.54
N SER A 90 -4.19 -1.26 18.39
CA SER A 90 -3.50 -0.05 17.98
C SER A 90 -4.39 0.94 17.23
N THR A 91 -4.30 2.22 17.57
CA THR A 91 -4.88 3.31 16.77
C THR A 91 -3.79 3.99 15.95
N ASN A 92 -3.95 4.02 14.63
CA ASN A 92 -2.93 4.57 13.73
C ASN A 92 -3.50 5.61 12.76
N ASP A 93 -2.78 6.72 12.63
CA ASP A 93 -2.99 7.71 11.58
C ASP A 93 -1.88 7.61 10.54
N ILE A 94 -2.27 7.38 9.28
CA ILE A 94 -1.37 7.26 8.14
C ILE A 94 -1.70 8.37 7.17
N TYR A 95 -0.88 9.42 7.12
CA TYR A 95 -1.24 10.61 6.37
C TYR A 95 -0.09 11.37 5.75
N SER A 96 -0.38 12.12 4.68
CA SER A 96 0.62 12.98 4.02
C SER A 96 1.89 12.24 3.60
N ASN A 97 1.82 10.92 3.36
CA ASN A 97 2.92 10.17 2.77
C ASN A 97 2.86 10.27 1.24
N THR A 98 4.03 10.31 0.62
CA THR A 98 4.20 10.32 -0.84
C THR A 98 4.85 9.01 -1.27
N ILE A 99 4.12 8.22 -2.07
CA ILE A 99 4.58 6.92 -2.57
C ILE A 99 4.53 6.98 -4.09
N SER A 100 5.70 7.05 -4.73
CA SER A 100 5.78 7.36 -6.16
C SER A 100 6.89 6.60 -6.89
N GLY A 101 6.70 6.24 -8.17
CA GLY A 101 7.82 5.76 -8.99
C GLY A 101 8.49 4.47 -8.53
N ASN A 102 7.83 3.62 -7.73
CA ASN A 102 8.39 2.30 -7.39
C ASN A 102 7.97 1.28 -8.47
N SER A 103 8.85 0.33 -8.75
CA SER A 103 8.70 -0.59 -9.87
C SER A 103 9.03 -2.03 -9.54
N GLY A 104 8.51 -2.97 -10.32
CA GLY A 104 8.82 -4.38 -10.12
C GLY A 104 8.26 -5.28 -11.19
N THR A 105 8.30 -6.58 -10.93
CA THR A 105 7.70 -7.61 -11.81
C THR A 105 6.61 -8.43 -11.12
N GLY A 106 6.52 -8.38 -9.79
CA GLY A 106 5.47 -9.02 -9.00
C GLY A 106 4.34 -8.05 -8.63
N THR A 107 3.64 -8.34 -7.53
CA THR A 107 2.62 -7.44 -6.98
C THR A 107 3.27 -6.22 -6.33
N ILE A 108 2.69 -5.04 -6.51
CA ILE A 108 3.08 -3.81 -5.81
C ILE A 108 1.87 -3.27 -5.05
N ASN A 109 2.05 -3.00 -3.76
CA ASN A 109 1.10 -2.28 -2.93
C ASN A 109 1.72 -0.95 -2.52
N GLY A 110 1.05 0.16 -2.86
CA GLY A 110 1.42 1.47 -2.33
C GLY A 110 1.24 1.50 -0.82
N ILE A 111 0.00 1.41 -0.37
CA ILE A 111 -0.34 1.32 1.05
C ILE A 111 -1.03 -0.02 1.31
N TYR A 112 -0.54 -0.82 2.25
CA TYR A 112 -1.16 -2.09 2.64
C TYR A 112 -1.49 -2.09 4.12
N GLN A 113 -2.75 -2.35 4.44
CA GLN A 113 -3.32 -2.27 5.78
C GLN A 113 -3.76 -3.65 6.23
N ASN A 114 -3.19 -4.09 7.35
CA ASN A 114 -3.30 -5.47 7.82
C ASN A 114 -3.33 -5.57 9.34
N GLY A 115 -4.22 -4.82 9.98
CA GLY A 115 -4.38 -4.85 11.43
C GLY A 115 -4.57 -3.48 12.06
N GLY A 116 -4.62 -3.47 13.39
CA GLY A 116 -5.01 -2.31 14.21
C GLY A 116 -6.41 -2.49 14.83
N LEU A 117 -6.78 -1.53 15.67
CA LEU A 117 -8.13 -1.35 16.23
C LEU A 117 -8.91 -0.33 15.40
N VAL A 118 -8.32 0.85 15.25
CA VAL A 118 -8.80 1.95 14.41
C VAL A 118 -7.65 2.41 13.54
N THR A 119 -7.86 2.57 12.23
CA THR A 119 -6.84 3.12 11.34
C THR A 119 -7.44 4.19 10.43
N ASN A 120 -6.87 5.39 10.46
CA ASN A 120 -7.23 6.49 9.59
C ASN A 120 -6.15 6.67 8.52
N ILE A 121 -6.55 6.70 7.26
CA ILE A 121 -5.64 6.79 6.12
C ILE A 121 -6.08 7.94 5.26
N TYR A 122 -5.32 9.03 5.29
CA TYR A 122 -5.79 10.26 4.67
C TYR A 122 -4.71 11.17 4.13
N ARG A 123 -5.02 11.96 3.09
CA ARG A 123 -4.06 12.88 2.46
C ARG A 123 -2.76 12.21 1.99
N ASN A 124 -2.76 10.90 1.76
CA ASN A 124 -1.63 10.23 1.13
C ASN A 124 -1.71 10.38 -0.38
N GLN A 125 -0.54 10.40 -1.02
CA GLN A 125 -0.40 10.44 -2.47
C GLN A 125 0.29 9.14 -2.90
N VAL A 126 -0.42 8.33 -3.70
CA VAL A 126 0.13 7.08 -4.26
C VAL A 126 0.02 7.13 -5.77
N PHE A 127 1.14 7.26 -6.47
CA PHE A 127 1.10 7.42 -7.93
C PHE A 127 2.28 6.83 -8.67
N ASN A 128 2.16 6.68 -10.00
CA ASN A 128 3.26 6.25 -10.88
C ASN A 128 3.97 4.97 -10.39
N GLN A 129 3.19 3.97 -9.96
CA GLN A 129 3.72 2.66 -9.60
C GLN A 129 3.62 1.73 -10.81
N SER A 130 4.62 0.87 -11.05
CA SER A 130 4.63 0.02 -12.24
C SER A 130 5.08 -1.42 -11.99
N SER A 131 4.30 -2.38 -12.48
CA SER A 131 4.73 -3.79 -12.56
C SER A 131 4.83 -4.24 -14.01
N SER A 132 5.97 -4.79 -14.43
CA SER A 132 6.21 -5.22 -15.80
C SER A 132 6.14 -6.74 -16.00
N GLY A 133 5.81 -7.51 -14.97
CA GLY A 133 5.69 -8.97 -15.08
C GLY A 133 4.35 -9.41 -15.66
N ALA A 134 4.33 -10.59 -16.27
CA ALA A 134 3.13 -11.18 -16.88
C ALA A 134 1.98 -11.39 -15.86
N THR A 135 2.33 -11.70 -14.62
CA THR A 135 1.39 -11.82 -13.49
C THR A 135 1.45 -10.61 -12.54
N GLY A 136 2.06 -9.51 -12.99
CA GLY A 136 2.25 -8.31 -12.21
C GLY A 136 0.92 -7.62 -11.91
N ILE A 137 0.74 -7.19 -10.67
CA ILE A 137 -0.46 -6.45 -10.24
C ILE A 137 -0.02 -5.19 -9.48
N VAL A 138 -0.70 -4.07 -9.70
CA VAL A 138 -0.44 -2.83 -8.99
C VAL A 138 -1.68 -2.35 -8.25
N TYR A 139 -1.56 -2.28 -6.92
CA TYR A 139 -2.58 -1.73 -6.03
C TYR A 139 -2.10 -0.41 -5.43
N GLY A 140 -2.92 0.64 -5.55
CA GLY A 140 -2.63 1.92 -4.89
C GLY A 140 -2.73 1.78 -3.37
N MET A 141 -3.84 1.19 -2.92
CA MET A 141 -4.08 0.86 -1.52
C MET A 141 -4.76 -0.50 -1.40
N THR A 142 -4.38 -1.31 -0.41
CA THR A 142 -5.03 -2.57 -0.07
C THR A 142 -5.45 -2.56 1.40
N VAL A 143 -6.69 -2.96 1.66
CA VAL A 143 -7.21 -3.27 3.01
C VAL A 143 -7.41 -4.78 3.09
N ALA A 144 -6.42 -5.47 3.63
CA ALA A 144 -6.37 -6.94 3.66
C ALA A 144 -6.98 -7.52 4.93
N ALA A 145 -6.71 -6.88 6.06
CA ALA A 145 -7.43 -7.10 7.30
C ALA A 145 -7.87 -5.74 7.82
N GLY A 146 -9.18 -5.61 8.05
CA GLY A 146 -9.73 -4.46 8.73
C GLY A 146 -9.37 -4.54 10.21
N PRO A 147 -8.78 -3.48 10.79
CA PRO A 147 -9.15 -3.05 12.14
C PRO A 147 -10.67 -3.11 12.34
N LEU A 148 -11.14 -3.12 13.59
CA LEU A 148 -12.58 -2.91 13.87
C LEU A 148 -13.12 -1.68 13.12
N THR A 149 -12.30 -0.65 12.86
CA THR A 149 -12.65 0.46 11.96
C THR A 149 -11.46 0.94 11.11
N THR A 150 -11.64 1.00 9.79
CA THR A 150 -10.69 1.59 8.83
C THR A 150 -11.34 2.77 8.12
N ASN A 151 -10.83 3.99 8.30
CA ASN A 151 -11.32 5.19 7.64
C ASN A 151 -10.32 5.63 6.56
N ILE A 152 -10.77 5.73 5.31
CA ILE A 152 -9.92 6.07 4.16
C ILE A 152 -10.52 7.28 3.48
N TYR A 153 -9.83 8.41 3.54
CA TYR A 153 -10.38 9.64 2.99
C TYR A 153 -9.36 10.65 2.49
N ASN A 154 -9.74 11.48 1.51
CA ASN A 154 -8.85 12.52 0.96
C ASN A 154 -7.49 12.00 0.47
N ASN A 155 -7.40 10.74 0.04
CA ASN A 155 -6.19 10.23 -0.60
C ASN A 155 -6.24 10.48 -2.11
N PHE A 156 -5.07 10.68 -2.70
CA PHE A 156 -4.91 10.81 -4.15
C PHE A 156 -4.17 9.57 -4.67
N ILE A 157 -4.81 8.83 -5.58
CA ILE A 157 -4.26 7.61 -6.18
C ILE A 157 -4.29 7.74 -7.70
N SER A 158 -3.15 7.64 -8.37
CA SER A 158 -3.14 7.78 -9.83
C SER A 158 -2.03 7.04 -10.56
N ASP A 159 -2.14 6.95 -11.89
CA ASP A 159 -1.03 6.54 -12.77
C ASP A 159 -0.40 5.18 -12.41
N LEU A 160 -1.22 4.21 -12.01
CA LEU A 160 -0.79 2.84 -11.70
C LEU A 160 -0.75 2.00 -12.98
N LYS A 161 0.33 1.23 -13.18
CA LYS A 161 0.62 0.58 -14.47
C LYS A 161 0.96 -0.90 -14.28
N SER A 162 0.27 -1.79 -14.98
CA SER A 162 0.70 -3.17 -15.18
C SER A 162 0.63 -3.57 -16.66
N PRO A 163 1.49 -3.02 -17.53
CA PRO A 163 1.33 -3.13 -18.98
C PRO A 163 1.40 -4.57 -19.50
N ALA A 164 2.19 -5.43 -18.85
CA ALA A 164 2.29 -6.85 -19.19
C ALA A 164 1.36 -7.74 -18.34
N GLY A 165 0.64 -7.16 -17.37
CA GLY A 165 -0.23 -7.90 -16.46
C GLY A 165 -1.42 -8.50 -17.19
N ASP A 166 -1.33 -9.81 -17.47
CA ASP A 166 -2.41 -10.67 -17.97
C ASP A 166 -2.79 -11.70 -16.90
N ALA A 167 -2.73 -11.28 -15.63
CA ALA A 167 -3.19 -12.10 -14.52
C ALA A 167 -4.69 -12.40 -14.69
N ALA A 168 -5.15 -13.55 -14.17
CA ALA A 168 -6.58 -13.84 -14.07
C ALA A 168 -7.35 -12.78 -13.25
N ALA A 169 -6.65 -12.01 -12.42
CA ALA A 169 -7.14 -10.86 -11.66
C ALA A 169 -6.79 -9.52 -12.34
N ASP A 170 -7.45 -8.43 -11.93
CA ASP A 170 -7.23 -7.11 -12.49
C ASP A 170 -5.79 -6.63 -12.28
N GLY A 171 -5.08 -6.34 -13.38
CA GLY A 171 -3.67 -5.95 -13.31
C GLY A 171 -3.42 -4.64 -12.57
N VAL A 172 -4.45 -3.80 -12.38
CA VAL A 172 -4.37 -2.53 -11.65
C VAL A 172 -5.64 -2.29 -10.83
N ARG A 173 -5.52 -1.92 -9.55
CA ARG A 173 -6.65 -1.34 -8.76
C ARG A 173 -6.21 -0.11 -7.98
N GLY A 174 -7.09 0.89 -7.88
CA GLY A 174 -6.86 2.07 -7.05
C GLY A 174 -6.88 1.72 -5.56
N ILE A 175 -8.04 1.28 -5.09
CA ILE A 175 -8.24 0.75 -3.72
C ILE A 175 -8.76 -0.69 -3.85
N ASN A 176 -8.11 -1.62 -3.16
CA ASN A 176 -8.41 -3.03 -3.15
C ASN A 176 -8.84 -3.46 -1.74
N ILE A 177 -10.12 -3.78 -1.56
CA ILE A 177 -10.63 -4.27 -0.27
C ILE A 177 -10.80 -5.79 -0.38
N THR A 178 -9.99 -6.52 0.38
CA THR A 178 -10.07 -7.99 0.47
C THR A 178 -10.37 -8.48 1.88
N SER A 179 -10.55 -7.57 2.84
CA SER A 179 -10.85 -7.94 4.21
C SER A 179 -12.21 -8.63 4.33
N THR A 180 -12.21 -9.73 5.05
CA THR A 180 -13.41 -10.48 5.47
C THR A 180 -13.58 -10.45 7.00
N THR A 181 -12.94 -9.49 7.69
CA THR A 181 -12.97 -9.40 9.15
C THR A 181 -14.40 -9.12 9.61
N ALA A 182 -14.98 -10.04 10.38
CA ALA A 182 -16.32 -9.87 10.94
C ALA A 182 -16.38 -8.67 11.90
N ASN A 183 -17.54 -8.01 11.98
CA ASN A 183 -17.77 -6.84 12.83
C ASN A 183 -16.77 -5.69 12.60
N SER A 184 -16.26 -5.54 11.37
CA SER A 184 -15.41 -4.42 10.98
C SER A 184 -16.17 -3.41 10.12
N ALA A 185 -15.77 -2.15 10.21
CA ALA A 185 -16.23 -1.08 9.33
C ALA A 185 -15.08 -0.59 8.46
N ILE A 186 -15.31 -0.47 7.15
CA ILE A 186 -14.40 0.19 6.23
C ILE A 186 -15.17 1.38 5.66
N ASN A 187 -14.69 2.59 5.90
CA ASN A 187 -15.29 3.84 5.44
C ASN A 187 -14.40 4.43 4.34
N LEU A 188 -14.98 4.73 3.17
CA LEU A 188 -14.29 5.24 1.99
C LEU A 188 -14.94 6.56 1.54
N ASP A 189 -14.29 7.69 1.80
CA ASP A 189 -14.92 9.00 1.57
C ASP A 189 -13.95 9.99 0.90
N TYR A 190 -14.38 10.70 -0.14
CA TYR A 190 -13.60 11.80 -0.75
C TYR A 190 -12.19 11.43 -1.21
N ASN A 191 -11.97 10.18 -1.62
CA ASN A 191 -10.72 9.78 -2.27
C ASN A 191 -10.78 10.14 -3.76
N THR A 192 -9.69 10.66 -4.30
CA THR A 192 -9.53 10.92 -5.73
C THR A 192 -8.72 9.80 -6.37
N ILE A 193 -9.32 9.08 -7.31
CA ILE A 193 -8.67 7.98 -8.02
C ILE A 193 -8.67 8.29 -9.52
N TYR A 194 -7.47 8.41 -10.10
CA TYR A 194 -7.27 8.66 -11.53
C TYR A 194 -6.39 7.57 -12.17
N LEU A 195 -7.02 6.56 -12.77
CA LEU A 195 -6.29 5.45 -13.39
C LEU A 195 -6.13 5.67 -14.89
N ASN A 196 -4.89 5.92 -15.32
CA ASN A 196 -4.47 5.84 -16.72
C ASN A 196 -3.74 4.50 -16.96
N ALA A 197 -4.40 3.39 -16.64
CA ALA A 197 -3.79 2.07 -16.69
C ALA A 197 -3.52 1.65 -18.14
N SER A 198 -2.29 1.20 -18.41
CA SER A 198 -1.86 0.68 -19.72
C SER A 198 -1.91 -0.87 -19.79
N SER A 199 -2.71 -1.54 -18.96
CA SER A 199 -2.84 -3.01 -18.99
C SER A 199 -3.85 -3.46 -20.05
N SER A 200 -3.68 -4.68 -20.59
CA SER A 200 -4.66 -5.34 -21.48
C SER A 200 -6.00 -5.63 -20.78
N ARG A 201 -6.00 -5.69 -19.44
CA ARG A 201 -7.18 -5.89 -18.57
C ARG A 201 -7.20 -4.89 -17.41
N SER A 202 -7.40 -3.60 -17.70
CA SER A 202 -7.60 -2.59 -16.65
C SER A 202 -9.03 -2.63 -16.14
N GLN A 203 -9.26 -3.12 -14.90
CA GLN A 203 -10.55 -2.97 -14.23
C GLN A 203 -10.42 -2.04 -13.02
N LEU A 204 -11.35 -1.11 -12.89
CA LEU A 204 -11.54 -0.35 -11.67
C LEU A 204 -12.57 -1.09 -10.81
N GLN A 205 -12.12 -1.83 -9.80
CA GLN A 205 -13.03 -2.35 -8.77
C GLN A 205 -13.22 -1.29 -7.68
N CYS A 206 -14.20 -0.41 -7.86
CA CYS A 206 -14.81 0.36 -6.77
C CYS A 206 -15.99 -0.51 -6.27
N ARG A 207 -15.82 -1.37 -5.25
CA ARG A 207 -16.93 -2.17 -4.69
C ARG A 207 -17.89 -1.22 -3.97
N TRP A 208 -19.09 -1.05 -4.51
CA TRP A 208 -20.04 -0.04 -4.04
C TRP A 208 -20.74 -0.44 -2.75
N GLY A 209 -20.87 0.54 -1.85
CA GLY A 209 -21.53 0.43 -0.55
C GLY A 209 -21.35 1.67 0.34
N ILE A 210 -20.60 2.70 -0.09
CA ILE A 210 -20.24 3.87 0.73
C ILE A 210 -20.30 5.16 -0.13
N SER A 211 -20.65 6.26 0.51
CA SER A 211 -21.49 7.34 -0.04
C SER A 211 -20.85 8.31 -1.03
N TYR A 212 -19.52 8.46 -1.14
CA TYR A 212 -18.92 9.47 -2.03
C TYR A 212 -17.50 9.10 -2.50
N LEU A 213 -17.40 8.29 -3.56
CA LEU A 213 -16.14 7.96 -4.23
C LEU A 213 -16.13 8.51 -5.67
N GLN A 214 -15.16 9.35 -6.01
CA GLN A 214 -15.00 9.95 -7.33
C GLN A 214 -13.91 9.19 -8.11
N CYS A 215 -14.30 8.14 -8.85
CA CYS A 215 -13.39 7.33 -9.67
C CYS A 215 -13.37 7.88 -11.13
N TYR A 216 -12.20 8.26 -11.67
CA TYR A 216 -12.01 8.63 -13.08
C TYR A 216 -11.16 7.57 -13.82
N CYS A 217 -11.67 7.01 -14.92
CA CYS A 217 -10.95 6.01 -15.73
C CYS A 217 -11.31 6.09 -17.22
N ASN A 218 -10.31 5.98 -18.11
CA ASN A 218 -10.49 6.03 -19.57
C ASN A 218 -10.99 4.70 -20.19
N LYS A 219 -10.90 3.56 -19.47
CA LYS A 219 -11.35 2.22 -19.92
C LYS A 219 -11.67 1.30 -18.74
N CYS A 220 -12.83 1.49 -18.08
CA CYS A 220 -13.19 0.66 -16.93
C CYS A 220 -14.60 0.07 -17.04
N PHE A 221 -14.71 -1.23 -16.76
CA PHE A 221 -15.96 -1.92 -16.48
C PHE A 221 -16.24 -1.84 -14.98
N ALA A 222 -17.41 -1.32 -14.60
CA ALA A 222 -17.91 -1.43 -13.23
C ALA A 222 -18.62 -2.78 -13.08
N TYR A 223 -18.22 -3.60 -12.11
CA TYR A 223 -18.93 -4.82 -11.73
C TYR A 223 -19.63 -4.61 -10.39
N ASP A 224 -20.92 -4.92 -10.37
CA ASP A 224 -21.77 -5.00 -9.19
C ASP A 224 -22.03 -6.49 -8.94
N GLU A 225 -21.52 -7.06 -7.85
CA GLU A 225 -21.90 -8.39 -7.39
C GLU A 225 -22.74 -8.25 -6.13
N LYS A 226 -24.03 -8.57 -6.30
CA LYS A 226 -25.08 -8.66 -5.28
C LYS A 226 -24.69 -9.53 -4.09
#